data_AF-A0A9W9HG30-F1
#
_entry.id   AF-A0A9W9HG30-F1
#
_cell.length_a   1.000
_cell.length_b   1.000
_cell.length_c   1.000
_cell.angle_alpha   90.00
_cell.angle_beta   90.00
_cell.angle_gamma   90.00
#
_symmetry.space_group_name_H-M   'P 1'
#
loop_
_entity.id
_entity.type
_entity.pdbx_description
1 polymer ?
#
loop_
_entity_poly.entity_id
_entity_poly.type
_entity_poly.pdbx_seq_one_letter_code
_entity_poly.pdbx_strand_id
1 'polypeptide(L)'
;MPEFGWFPRKSFAPGSKFSFQNPQSITCTIEDKVSQHTRRRRVAPQSGESGFKPSSAEATFHVRLDSNGQIAFMRVHMQVPHPGTEYDDIEDRRLQARPCPHPEVQALMDFHNSNASMTPALLGIKEESQGSDGCVPGGYIVFIVFEKVPGVRLADDQSAPYPGFPLHTFFRRFDRKERDEIREQFDKADQELARIDWLHDEPWADHLVWDSDTSKLYFIDFRKAHPACWLGRPQDVVLGANVALATDITPKQYNWELFGLAIRPGNSKDEGNLSKWKL
;
A
#
# COMPACT_ATOMS: atom_id res chain seq x y z
N MET A 1 -13.84 12.43 16.03
CA MET A 1 -13.79 13.81 15.49
C MET A 1 -13.71 13.71 13.98
N PRO A 2 -14.32 14.61 13.19
CA PRO A 2 -14.12 14.63 11.75
C PRO A 2 -12.62 14.83 11.48
N GLU A 3 -12.01 14.01 10.62
CA GLU A 3 -10.64 14.27 10.21
C GLU A 3 -10.56 15.63 9.53
N PHE A 4 -9.58 16.44 9.96
CA PHE A 4 -9.31 17.73 9.33
C PHE A 4 -8.89 17.49 7.87
N GLY A 5 -9.59 18.10 6.92
CA GLY A 5 -9.33 17.95 5.49
C GLY A 5 -8.08 18.72 5.05
N TRP A 6 -6.93 18.05 4.93
CA TRP A 6 -5.70 18.70 4.48
C TRP A 6 -5.67 19.02 2.98
N PHE A 7 -6.44 18.29 2.18
CA PHE A 7 -6.49 18.47 0.73
C PHE A 7 -7.59 19.47 0.35
N PRO A 8 -7.26 20.72 -0.04
CA PRO A 8 -8.25 21.78 -0.24
C PRO A 8 -9.18 21.46 -1.40
N ARG A 9 -10.50 21.67 -1.21
CA ARG A 9 -11.50 21.44 -2.28
C ARG A 9 -11.20 22.24 -3.55
N LYS A 10 -10.61 23.43 -3.45
CA LYS A 10 -10.23 24.25 -4.60
C LYS A 10 -9.25 23.52 -5.55
N SER A 11 -8.37 22.68 -4.99
CA SER A 11 -7.32 22.00 -5.75
C SER A 11 -7.60 20.52 -5.99
N PHE A 12 -8.46 19.90 -5.17
CA PHE A 12 -8.74 18.46 -5.17
C PHE A 12 -10.24 18.13 -5.26
N ALA A 13 -11.03 18.97 -5.95
CA ALA A 13 -12.44 18.69 -6.22
C ALA A 13 -12.60 17.82 -7.47
N PRO A 14 -13.75 17.15 -7.63
CA PRO A 14 -14.16 16.58 -8.91
C PRO A 14 -14.00 17.62 -10.04
N GLY A 15 -13.38 17.21 -11.15
CA GLY A 15 -13.05 18.08 -12.28
C GLY A 15 -11.67 18.74 -12.22
N SER A 16 -10.93 18.67 -11.10
CA SER A 16 -9.55 19.14 -11.03
C SER A 16 -8.64 18.30 -11.93
N LYS A 17 -7.83 18.97 -12.77
CA LYS A 17 -6.93 18.33 -13.76
C LYS A 17 -5.49 18.32 -13.30
N PHE A 18 -4.79 17.23 -13.61
CA PHE A 18 -3.37 17.02 -13.32
C PHE A 18 -2.65 16.47 -14.54
N SER A 19 -1.41 16.93 -14.75
CA SER A 19 -0.54 16.46 -15.83
C SER A 19 0.79 15.97 -15.26
N PHE A 20 1.28 14.89 -15.85
CA PHE A 20 2.48 14.16 -15.42
C PHE A 20 3.37 13.94 -16.64
N GLN A 21 4.68 13.79 -16.41
CA GLN A 21 5.67 13.56 -17.47
C GLN A 21 6.57 12.33 -17.21
N ASN A 22 6.45 11.71 -16.03
CA ASN A 22 7.24 10.56 -15.60
C ASN A 22 6.28 9.49 -15.09
N PRO A 23 6.41 8.19 -15.43
CA PRO A 23 7.31 7.63 -16.45
C PRO A 23 6.88 7.97 -17.89
N GLN A 24 5.66 8.44 -18.08
CA GLN A 24 5.11 8.83 -19.37
C GLN A 24 4.22 10.07 -19.23
N SER A 25 3.99 10.75 -20.35
CA SER A 25 3.13 11.93 -20.39
C SER A 25 1.67 11.52 -20.29
N ILE A 26 1.02 11.81 -19.16
CA ILE A 26 -0.42 11.59 -18.96
C ILE A 26 -1.10 12.85 -18.44
N THR A 27 -2.39 12.96 -18.69
CA THR A 27 -3.28 13.93 -18.04
C THR A 27 -4.49 13.18 -17.52
N CYS A 28 -4.94 13.54 -16.32
CA CYS A 28 -6.11 12.95 -15.71
C CYS A 28 -6.93 14.00 -14.96
N THR A 29 -8.19 13.65 -14.70
CA THR A 29 -9.16 14.50 -14.03
C THR A 29 -9.73 13.76 -12.81
N ILE A 30 -9.80 14.41 -11.65
CA ILE A 30 -10.40 13.82 -10.44
C ILE A 30 -11.90 13.57 -10.66
N GLU A 31 -12.37 12.37 -10.33
CA GLU A 31 -13.81 12.06 -10.26
C GLU A 31 -14.35 12.19 -8.84
N ASP A 32 -13.71 11.51 -7.89
CA ASP A 32 -14.10 11.49 -6.49
C ASP A 32 -12.91 11.19 -5.57
N LYS A 33 -13.11 11.47 -4.28
CA LYS A 33 -12.15 11.14 -3.22
C LYS A 33 -12.55 9.82 -2.59
N VAL A 34 -11.64 8.85 -2.61
CA VAL A 34 -11.81 7.49 -2.07
C VAL A 34 -11.52 7.47 -0.58
N SER A 35 -10.39 8.03 -0.16
CA SER A 35 -9.97 8.04 1.23
C SER A 35 -9.09 9.23 1.55
N GLN A 36 -8.96 9.50 2.85
CA GLN A 36 -7.98 10.41 3.39
C GLN A 36 -7.54 9.89 4.76
N HIS A 37 -6.25 10.02 5.05
CA HIS A 37 -5.67 9.65 6.32
C HIS A 37 -4.66 10.72 6.74
N THR A 38 -4.55 10.98 8.04
CA THR A 38 -3.50 11.86 8.56
C THR A 38 -2.63 11.11 9.56
N ARG A 39 -1.31 11.15 9.34
CA ARG A 39 -0.31 10.72 10.31
C ARG A 39 0.25 11.93 11.03
N ARG A 40 -0.32 12.22 12.19
CA ARG A 40 0.14 13.29 13.09
C ARG A 40 1.10 12.71 14.14
N ARG A 41 2.21 13.41 14.41
CA ARG A 41 3.04 13.10 15.57
C ARG A 41 2.25 13.42 16.85
N ARG A 42 2.47 12.73 17.97
CA ARG A 42 1.85 13.15 19.26
C ARG A 42 2.59 14.31 19.94
N VAL A 43 3.83 14.59 19.53
CA VAL A 43 4.72 15.58 20.14
C VAL A 43 5.55 16.24 19.04
N ALA A 44 5.70 17.57 19.03
CA ALA A 44 6.62 18.23 18.10
C ALA A 44 8.06 17.73 18.33
N PRO A 45 8.91 17.60 17.28
CA PRO A 45 10.32 17.35 17.50
C PRO A 45 10.90 18.44 18.41
N GLN A 46 11.65 18.06 19.44
CA GLN A 46 12.54 19.03 20.05
C GLN A 46 13.56 19.45 18.98
N SER A 47 13.89 20.74 18.95
CA SER A 47 14.83 21.32 17.99
C SER A 47 16.12 20.49 17.93
N GLY A 48 16.42 19.89 16.78
CA GLY A 48 17.65 19.12 16.56
C GLY A 48 17.49 17.60 16.38
N GLU A 49 16.28 17.02 16.52
CA GLU A 49 16.09 15.59 16.24
C GLU A 49 16.12 15.29 14.72
N SER A 50 17.30 14.87 14.24
CA SER A 50 17.62 14.64 12.82
C SER A 50 17.14 13.30 12.22
N GLY A 51 16.21 12.58 12.86
CA GLY A 51 15.86 11.21 12.45
C GLY A 51 14.39 10.91 12.17
N PHE A 52 13.46 11.84 12.41
CA PHE A 52 12.02 11.52 12.39
C PHE A 52 11.31 12.02 11.13
N LYS A 53 10.40 11.19 10.59
CA LYS A 53 9.54 11.57 9.46
C LYS A 53 8.59 12.72 9.86
N PRO A 54 8.38 13.71 8.97
CA PRO A 54 7.47 14.83 9.24
C PRO A 54 6.00 14.36 9.36
N SER A 55 5.15 15.22 9.95
CA SER A 55 3.70 14.96 9.95
C SER A 55 3.18 14.99 8.51
N SER A 56 2.29 14.06 8.16
CA SER A 56 1.84 13.89 6.78
C SER A 56 0.34 13.61 6.68
N ALA A 57 -0.21 13.93 5.52
CA ALA A 57 -1.53 13.52 5.09
C ALA A 57 -1.44 12.76 3.77
N GLU A 58 -2.34 11.81 3.60
CA GLU A 58 -2.51 11.00 2.40
C GLU A 58 -3.96 11.10 1.95
N ALA A 59 -4.19 11.22 0.65
CA ALA A 59 -5.50 11.02 0.05
C ALA A 59 -5.40 10.15 -1.19
N THR A 60 -6.40 9.29 -1.39
CA THR A 60 -6.58 8.52 -2.62
C THR A 60 -7.83 9.00 -3.34
N PHE A 61 -7.74 9.15 -4.66
CA PHE A 61 -8.79 9.63 -5.55
C PHE A 61 -8.98 8.65 -6.70
N HIS A 62 -10.22 8.55 -7.20
CA HIS A 62 -10.44 8.07 -8.55
C HIS A 62 -10.13 9.19 -9.52
N VAL A 63 -9.37 8.88 -10.56
CA VAL A 63 -9.09 9.80 -11.66
C VAL A 63 -9.43 9.16 -12.99
N ARG A 64 -10.00 9.95 -13.90
CA ARG A 64 -10.23 9.55 -15.28
C ARG A 64 -9.05 9.98 -16.13
N LEU A 65 -8.46 9.06 -16.87
CA LEU A 65 -7.40 9.36 -17.83
C LEU A 65 -8.00 10.06 -19.07
N ASP A 66 -7.42 11.19 -19.46
CA ASP A 66 -7.91 11.97 -20.61
C ASP A 66 -7.66 11.23 -21.95
N SER A 67 -6.70 10.29 -21.99
CA SER A 67 -6.30 9.56 -23.21
C SER A 67 -7.31 8.50 -23.67
N ASN A 68 -7.92 7.77 -22.74
CA ASN A 68 -8.77 6.62 -23.05
C ASN A 68 -10.04 6.52 -22.16
N GLY A 69 -10.23 7.46 -21.22
CA GLY A 69 -11.39 7.48 -20.33
C GLY A 69 -11.37 6.42 -19.22
N GLN A 70 -10.30 5.63 -19.09
CA GLN A 70 -10.19 4.64 -18.03
C GLN A 70 -10.05 5.29 -16.66
N ILE A 71 -10.57 4.62 -15.64
CA ILE A 71 -10.42 5.02 -14.25
C ILE A 71 -9.12 4.44 -13.70
N ALA A 72 -8.35 5.29 -13.04
CA ALA A 72 -7.13 4.96 -12.32
C ALA A 72 -7.21 5.49 -10.89
N PHE A 73 -6.25 5.11 -10.05
CA PHE A 73 -6.06 5.72 -8.74
C PHE A 73 -5.03 6.82 -8.83
N MET A 74 -5.29 7.94 -8.14
CA MET A 74 -4.27 8.92 -7.80
C MET A 74 -4.13 8.98 -6.29
N ARG A 75 -2.94 8.70 -5.78
CA ARG A 75 -2.58 8.90 -4.38
C ARG A 75 -1.70 10.13 -4.24
N VAL A 76 -1.99 10.93 -3.23
CA VAL A 76 -1.27 12.15 -2.93
C VAL A 76 -0.77 12.10 -1.49
N HIS A 77 0.54 12.20 -1.32
CA HIS A 77 1.21 12.34 -0.03
C HIS A 77 1.63 13.79 0.16
N MET A 78 1.36 14.39 1.31
CA MET A 78 1.66 15.79 1.56
C MET A 78 2.16 16.00 2.99
N GLN A 79 3.20 16.81 3.16
CA GLN A 79 3.61 17.27 4.47
C GLN A 79 2.55 18.19 5.07
N VAL A 80 2.20 17.99 6.35
CA VAL A 80 1.29 18.87 7.09
C VAL A 80 1.98 19.46 8.32
N PRO A 81 1.48 20.58 8.88
CA PRO A 81 2.04 21.17 10.08
C PRO A 81 2.14 20.17 11.23
N HIS A 82 3.14 20.38 12.09
CA HIS A 82 3.18 19.71 13.37
C HIS A 82 1.92 20.02 14.18
N PRO A 83 1.39 19.07 14.95
CA PRO A 83 0.23 19.33 15.78
C PRO A 83 0.51 20.44 16.79
N GLY A 84 -0.41 21.39 16.89
CA GLY A 84 -0.28 22.61 17.69
C GLY A 84 0.24 23.81 16.89
N THR A 85 0.76 23.60 15.67
CA THR A 85 1.31 24.67 14.80
C THR A 85 0.45 24.95 13.58
N GLU A 86 -0.75 24.36 13.49
CA GLU A 86 -1.62 24.47 12.31
C GLU A 86 -2.03 25.93 11.99
N TYR A 87 -2.04 26.79 13.00
CA TYR A 87 -2.44 28.19 12.91
C TYR A 87 -1.26 29.16 13.12
N ASP A 88 -0.04 28.64 13.22
CA ASP A 88 1.16 29.48 13.31
C ASP A 88 1.38 30.23 11.99
N ASP A 89 2.19 31.29 12.08
CA ASP A 89 2.55 32.11 10.95
C ASP A 89 3.17 31.27 9.83
N ILE A 90 2.97 31.73 8.58
CA ILE A 90 3.45 31.06 7.37
C ILE A 90 4.97 30.79 7.46
N GLU A 91 5.74 31.72 8.04
CA GLU A 91 7.18 31.57 8.20
C GLU A 91 7.54 30.47 9.21
N ASP A 92 6.82 30.36 10.32
CA ASP A 92 7.04 29.30 11.31
C ASP A 92 6.71 27.92 10.74
N ARG A 93 5.61 27.80 9.98
CA ARG A 93 5.27 26.56 9.28
C ARG A 93 6.29 26.23 8.19
N ARG A 94 6.81 27.23 7.47
CA ARG A 94 7.86 27.03 6.45
C ARG A 94 9.12 26.39 7.04
N LEU A 95 9.51 26.75 8.26
CA LEU A 95 10.67 26.16 8.95
C LEU A 95 10.52 24.65 9.21
N GLN A 96 9.30 24.11 9.13
CA GLN A 96 9.04 22.68 9.29
C GLN A 96 9.30 21.88 8.02
N ALA A 97 9.40 22.53 6.85
CA ALA A 97 9.58 21.88 5.56
C ALA A 97 10.81 20.97 5.57
N ARG A 98 10.59 19.67 5.31
CA ARG A 98 11.67 18.68 5.22
C ARG A 98 11.42 17.74 4.04
N PRO A 99 12.47 17.33 3.32
CA PRO A 99 12.34 16.25 2.35
C PRO A 99 11.96 14.96 3.08
N CYS A 100 11.10 14.16 2.46
CA CYS A 100 10.73 12.84 2.96
C CYS A 100 10.65 11.88 1.77
N PRO A 101 11.60 10.95 1.62
CA PRO A 101 11.48 9.91 0.60
C PRO A 101 10.28 9.02 0.92
N HIS A 102 9.51 8.68 -0.11
CA HIS A 102 8.35 7.79 -0.02
C HIS A 102 8.73 6.41 -0.58
N PRO A 103 8.82 5.36 0.27
CA PRO A 103 9.17 4.01 -0.20
C PRO A 103 8.26 3.51 -1.33
N GLU A 104 6.98 3.86 -1.29
CA GLU A 104 6.03 3.53 -2.34
C GLU A 104 6.39 4.09 -3.73
N VAL A 105 6.93 5.31 -3.79
CA VAL A 105 7.38 5.91 -5.06
C VAL A 105 8.50 5.07 -5.65
N GLN A 106 9.46 4.68 -4.81
CA GLN A 106 10.59 3.87 -5.23
C GLN A 106 10.14 2.48 -5.66
N ALA A 107 9.26 1.82 -4.88
CA ALA A 107 8.71 0.51 -5.21
C ALA A 107 8.01 0.51 -6.57
N LEU A 108 7.09 1.46 -6.80
CA LEU A 108 6.35 1.54 -8.06
C LEU A 108 7.25 1.86 -9.27
N MET A 109 8.31 2.66 -9.08
CA MET A 109 9.32 2.89 -10.11
C MET A 109 10.10 1.61 -10.43
N ASP A 110 10.52 0.84 -9.42
CA ASP A 110 11.25 -0.40 -9.63
C ASP A 110 10.39 -1.48 -10.29
N PHE A 111 9.11 -1.56 -9.95
CA PHE A 111 8.12 -2.43 -10.60
C PHE A 111 7.91 -2.04 -12.06
N HIS A 112 7.77 -0.75 -12.33
CA HIS A 112 7.65 -0.24 -13.69
C HIS A 112 8.88 -0.60 -14.54
N ASN A 113 10.09 -0.32 -14.02
CA ASN A 113 11.35 -0.60 -14.71
C ASN A 113 11.58 -2.10 -14.94
N SER A 114 11.05 -2.94 -14.05
CA SER A 114 11.13 -4.40 -14.15
C SER A 114 9.99 -5.01 -14.97
N ASN A 115 9.06 -4.21 -15.50
CA ASN A 115 7.82 -4.67 -16.16
C ASN A 115 7.03 -5.68 -15.31
N ALA A 116 6.96 -5.43 -14.01
CA ALA A 116 6.39 -6.34 -13.03
C ALA A 116 4.86 -6.45 -13.23
N SER A 117 4.40 -7.64 -13.64
CA SER A 117 3.00 -7.82 -14.03
C SER A 117 2.04 -8.00 -12.84
N MET A 118 2.56 -8.38 -11.67
CA MET A 118 1.81 -8.66 -10.44
C MET A 118 1.48 -7.42 -9.60
N THR A 119 1.79 -6.22 -10.07
CA THR A 119 1.47 -4.96 -9.37
C THR A 119 0.71 -4.02 -10.31
N PRO A 120 -0.06 -3.04 -9.78
CA PRO A 120 -0.69 -2.03 -10.62
C PRO A 120 0.33 -1.30 -11.49
N ALA A 121 0.02 -1.13 -12.77
CA ALA A 121 0.90 -0.37 -13.65
C ALA A 121 1.05 1.07 -13.17
N LEU A 122 2.29 1.55 -13.07
CA LEU A 122 2.57 2.95 -12.79
C LEU A 122 2.29 3.81 -14.03
N LEU A 123 1.47 4.84 -13.86
CA LEU A 123 1.01 5.70 -14.95
C LEU A 123 1.62 7.12 -14.89
N GLY A 124 1.83 7.66 -13.69
CA GLY A 124 2.37 9.00 -13.51
C GLY A 124 2.93 9.25 -12.11
N ILE A 125 4.04 9.98 -11.99
CA ILE A 125 4.63 10.46 -10.74
C ILE A 125 4.95 11.94 -10.90
N LYS A 126 4.69 12.69 -9.83
CA LYS A 126 5.08 14.09 -9.70
C LYS A 126 5.51 14.36 -8.26
N GLU A 127 6.74 14.77 -8.06
CA GLU A 127 7.29 15.16 -6.76
C GLU A 127 7.57 16.65 -6.78
N GLU A 128 6.97 17.40 -5.86
CA GLU A 128 7.05 18.87 -5.81
C GLU A 128 7.20 19.38 -4.38
N SER A 129 7.58 20.66 -4.27
CA SER A 129 7.45 21.44 -3.04
C SER A 129 6.13 22.21 -3.05
N GLN A 130 5.49 22.29 -1.90
CA GLN A 130 4.30 23.11 -1.67
C GLN A 130 4.64 24.59 -1.90
N GLY A 131 3.71 25.31 -2.55
CA GLY A 131 3.80 26.75 -2.78
C GLY A 131 3.73 27.56 -1.47
N SER A 132 3.81 28.89 -1.61
CA SER A 132 3.75 29.82 -0.47
C SER A 132 2.40 29.80 0.28
N ASP A 133 1.33 29.35 -0.38
CA ASP A 133 0.00 29.14 0.16
C ASP A 133 -0.23 27.73 0.73
N GLY A 134 0.78 26.87 0.67
CA GLY A 134 0.74 25.51 1.20
C GLY A 134 0.52 25.45 2.71
N CYS A 135 0.05 24.29 3.19
CA CYS A 135 -0.08 24.06 4.62
C CYS A 135 1.30 23.98 5.31
N VAL A 136 2.32 23.55 4.60
CA VAL A 136 3.74 23.73 4.98
C VAL A 136 4.46 24.30 3.77
N PRO A 137 4.64 25.62 3.65
CA PRO A 137 5.33 26.23 2.52
C PRO A 137 6.72 25.62 2.33
N GLY A 138 7.05 25.18 1.13
CA GLY A 138 8.30 24.46 0.83
C GLY A 138 8.35 22.99 1.28
N GLY A 139 7.37 22.52 2.06
CA GLY A 139 7.23 21.10 2.41
C GLY A 139 6.91 20.23 1.19
N TYR A 140 7.10 18.92 1.28
CA TYR A 140 6.85 18.06 0.11
C TYR A 140 5.36 17.90 -0.22
N ILE A 141 5.09 17.63 -1.49
CA ILE A 141 3.84 17.05 -1.99
C ILE A 141 4.16 16.09 -3.15
N VAL A 142 3.67 14.86 -3.08
CA VAL A 142 3.96 13.80 -4.04
C VAL A 142 2.65 13.24 -4.56
N PHE A 143 2.55 13.13 -5.88
CA PHE A 143 1.41 12.58 -6.60
C PHE A 143 1.85 11.30 -7.32
N ILE A 144 1.06 10.25 -7.19
CA ILE A 144 1.28 8.96 -7.82
C ILE A 144 -0.02 8.54 -8.49
N VAL A 145 0.00 8.31 -9.79
CA VAL A 145 -1.11 7.77 -10.57
C VAL A 145 -0.76 6.35 -10.99
N PHE A 146 -1.62 5.40 -10.66
CA PHE A 146 -1.42 3.98 -10.96
C PHE A 146 -2.75 3.32 -11.32
N GLU A 147 -2.64 2.20 -12.01
CA GLU A 147 -3.76 1.42 -12.50
C GLU A 147 -4.76 1.04 -11.39
N LYS A 148 -6.05 1.10 -11.70
CA LYS A 148 -7.07 0.39 -10.94
C LYS A 148 -7.21 -1.01 -11.53
N VAL A 149 -6.52 -1.97 -10.93
CA VAL A 149 -6.50 -3.37 -11.39
C VAL A 149 -7.91 -4.00 -11.35
N PRO A 150 -8.23 -4.94 -12.25
CA PRO A 150 -9.48 -5.70 -12.22
C PRO A 150 -9.51 -6.68 -11.04
N GLY A 151 -10.69 -7.20 -10.74
CA GLY A 151 -10.89 -8.24 -9.74
C GLY A 151 -11.43 -7.74 -8.40
N VAL A 152 -11.35 -8.64 -7.41
CA VAL A 152 -11.90 -8.43 -6.07
C VAL A 152 -10.77 -8.45 -5.04
N ARG A 153 -10.78 -7.45 -4.15
CA ARG A 153 -9.84 -7.37 -3.03
C ARG A 153 -10.07 -8.53 -2.07
N LEU A 154 -9.01 -9.21 -1.63
CA LEU A 154 -9.13 -10.43 -0.82
C LEU A 154 -9.42 -10.19 0.66
N ALA A 155 -9.53 -8.92 1.08
CA ALA A 155 -10.21 -8.52 2.30
C ALA A 155 -10.84 -7.13 2.13
N ASP A 156 -11.98 -6.95 2.79
CA ASP A 156 -12.73 -5.69 2.83
C ASP A 156 -12.38 -4.85 4.07
N ASP A 157 -11.79 -5.47 5.09
CA ASP A 157 -11.45 -4.83 6.34
C ASP A 157 -9.95 -4.47 6.35
N GLN A 158 -9.64 -3.18 6.49
CA GLN A 158 -8.27 -2.65 6.64
C GLN A 158 -7.62 -3.05 7.98
N SER A 159 -8.08 -4.16 8.57
CA SER A 159 -7.65 -4.67 9.86
C SER A 159 -6.75 -5.87 9.64
N ALA A 160 -5.54 -5.77 10.19
CA ALA A 160 -4.67 -6.92 10.39
C ALA A 160 -5.44 -8.10 11.00
N PRO A 161 -5.11 -9.35 10.65
CA PRO A 161 -5.43 -10.47 11.52
C PRO A 161 -4.68 -10.29 12.84
N TYR A 162 -5.29 -9.61 13.81
CA TYR A 162 -4.77 -9.52 15.17
C TYR A 162 -4.77 -10.93 15.78
N PRO A 163 -3.76 -11.31 16.59
CA PRO A 163 -3.80 -12.57 17.33
C PRO A 163 -5.09 -12.66 18.15
N GLY A 164 -5.99 -13.58 17.78
CA GLY A 164 -7.30 -13.76 18.40
C GLY A 164 -8.51 -13.25 17.61
N PHE A 165 -8.32 -12.57 16.48
CA PHE A 165 -9.39 -12.25 15.53
C PHE A 165 -9.45 -13.28 14.39
N PRO A 166 -10.66 -13.60 13.88
CA PRO A 166 -10.80 -14.65 12.88
C PRO A 166 -10.02 -14.30 11.61
N LEU A 167 -9.29 -15.30 11.10
CA LEU A 167 -8.75 -15.32 9.73
C LEU A 167 -9.78 -14.72 8.78
N HIS A 168 -9.35 -13.84 7.87
CA HIS A 168 -10.25 -13.21 6.90
C HIS A 168 -11.16 -14.27 6.27
N THR A 169 -12.44 -14.22 6.63
CA THR A 169 -13.42 -15.21 6.15
C THR A 169 -13.66 -15.06 4.64
N PHE A 170 -13.20 -13.96 4.06
CA PHE A 170 -13.27 -13.68 2.64
C PHE A 170 -12.67 -14.81 1.81
N PHE A 171 -11.49 -15.31 2.18
CA PHE A 171 -10.86 -16.42 1.47
C PHE A 171 -11.72 -17.70 1.51
N ARG A 172 -12.53 -17.90 2.56
CA ARG A 172 -13.46 -19.04 2.65
C ARG A 172 -14.65 -18.96 1.69
N ARG A 173 -14.94 -17.78 1.12
CA ARG A 173 -16.03 -17.58 0.15
C ARG A 173 -15.75 -18.25 -1.20
N PHE A 174 -14.47 -18.41 -1.54
CA PHE A 174 -14.03 -19.12 -2.73
C PHE A 174 -14.11 -20.63 -2.52
N ASP A 175 -14.43 -21.35 -3.60
CA ASP A 175 -14.41 -22.80 -3.58
C ASP A 175 -12.97 -23.34 -3.44
N ARG A 176 -12.83 -24.64 -3.23
CA ARG A 176 -11.51 -25.23 -3.00
C ARG A 176 -10.57 -25.04 -4.19
N LYS A 177 -11.07 -25.18 -5.41
CA LYS A 177 -10.27 -25.11 -6.63
C LYS A 177 -9.73 -23.70 -6.82
N GLU A 178 -10.59 -22.70 -6.68
CA GLU A 178 -10.21 -21.30 -6.81
C GLU A 178 -9.24 -20.84 -5.72
N ARG A 179 -9.42 -21.32 -4.48
CA ARG A 179 -8.43 -21.07 -3.40
C ARG A 179 -7.05 -21.64 -3.70
N ASP A 180 -6.98 -22.83 -4.28
CA ASP A 180 -5.71 -23.45 -4.62
C ASP A 180 -5.04 -22.70 -5.78
N GLU A 181 -5.83 -22.22 -6.74
CA GLU A 181 -5.35 -21.36 -7.84
C GLU A 181 -4.83 -20.01 -7.34
N ILE A 182 -5.54 -19.34 -6.42
CA ILE A 182 -5.09 -18.10 -5.78
C ILE A 182 -3.73 -18.32 -5.11
N ARG A 183 -3.54 -19.42 -4.37
CA ARG A 183 -2.27 -19.73 -3.72
C ARG A 183 -1.15 -19.99 -4.71
N GLU A 184 -1.44 -20.71 -5.79
CA GLU A 184 -0.46 -20.96 -6.84
C GLU A 184 0.01 -19.64 -7.49
N GLN A 185 -0.92 -18.72 -7.77
CA GLN A 185 -0.59 -17.41 -8.31
C GLN A 185 0.12 -16.52 -7.30
N PHE A 186 -0.27 -16.57 -6.03
CA PHE A 186 0.43 -15.91 -4.93
C PHE A 186 1.89 -16.36 -4.86
N ASP A 187 2.15 -17.66 -4.86
CA ASP A 187 3.52 -18.18 -4.76
C ASP A 187 4.41 -17.71 -5.92
N LYS A 188 3.86 -17.66 -7.13
CA LYS A 188 4.58 -17.17 -8.32
C LYS A 188 4.88 -15.67 -8.19
N ALA A 189 3.87 -14.89 -7.86
CA ALA A 189 3.97 -13.43 -7.78
C ALA A 189 4.85 -12.97 -6.60
N ASP A 190 4.77 -13.63 -5.44
CA ASP A 190 5.62 -13.37 -4.26
C ASP A 190 7.10 -13.63 -4.57
N GLN A 191 7.40 -14.73 -5.28
CA GLN A 191 8.76 -15.02 -5.73
C GLN A 191 9.30 -13.98 -6.71
N GLU A 192 8.46 -13.50 -7.64
CA GLU A 192 8.86 -12.44 -8.56
C GLU A 192 9.05 -11.09 -7.83
N LEU A 193 8.18 -10.76 -6.87
CA LEU A 193 8.30 -9.54 -6.07
C LEU A 193 9.60 -9.53 -5.25
N ALA A 194 9.94 -10.67 -4.63
CA ALA A 194 11.20 -10.85 -3.90
C ALA A 194 12.43 -10.71 -4.82
N ARG A 195 12.35 -11.12 -6.10
CA ARG A 195 13.43 -10.92 -7.08
C ARG A 195 13.65 -9.45 -7.44
N ILE A 196 12.62 -8.62 -7.34
CA ILE A 196 12.72 -7.16 -7.55
C ILE A 196 13.20 -6.46 -6.25
N ASP A 197 13.54 -7.22 -5.20
CA ASP A 197 14.05 -6.74 -3.91
C ASP A 197 13.02 -5.90 -3.14
N TRP A 198 11.73 -6.25 -3.16
CA TRP A 198 10.70 -5.59 -2.36
C TRP A 198 9.89 -6.57 -1.52
N LEU A 199 9.48 -6.13 -0.32
CA LEU A 199 8.59 -6.86 0.59
C LEU A 199 7.57 -5.90 1.23
N HIS A 200 6.40 -6.43 1.58
CA HIS A 200 5.42 -5.74 2.44
C HIS A 200 5.82 -5.89 3.91
N ASP A 201 5.90 -4.77 4.65
CA ASP A 201 6.13 -4.77 6.11
C ASP A 201 4.93 -5.35 6.87
N GLU A 202 3.72 -5.11 6.36
CA GLU A 202 2.45 -5.60 6.92
C GLU A 202 1.72 -6.44 5.86
N PRO A 203 2.13 -7.71 5.65
CA PRO A 203 1.54 -8.58 4.63
C PRO A 203 0.15 -9.06 5.05
N TRP A 204 -0.91 -8.48 4.47
CA TRP A 204 -2.31 -8.79 4.79
C TRP A 204 -3.13 -9.09 3.53
N ALA A 205 -4.29 -9.73 3.70
CA ALA A 205 -5.17 -10.09 2.60
C ALA A 205 -5.72 -8.87 1.84
N ASP A 206 -5.84 -7.71 2.50
CA ASP A 206 -6.26 -6.46 1.86
C ASP A 206 -5.15 -5.87 0.96
N HIS A 207 -3.94 -6.41 0.97
CA HIS A 207 -2.89 -6.05 0.01
C HIS A 207 -2.94 -6.91 -1.27
N LEU A 208 -3.98 -7.74 -1.43
CA LEU A 208 -4.17 -8.61 -2.58
C LEU A 208 -5.49 -8.32 -3.32
N VAL A 209 -5.45 -8.36 -4.65
CA VAL A 209 -6.62 -8.36 -5.53
C VAL A 209 -6.58 -9.58 -6.44
N TRP A 210 -7.67 -10.34 -6.46
CA TRP A 210 -7.84 -11.52 -7.31
C TRP A 210 -8.75 -11.21 -8.48
N ASP A 211 -8.22 -11.35 -9.69
CA ASP A 211 -8.99 -11.31 -10.94
C ASP A 211 -9.25 -12.74 -11.43
N SER A 212 -10.47 -13.22 -11.17
CA SER A 212 -10.92 -14.56 -11.57
C SER A 212 -11.01 -14.73 -13.08
N ASP A 213 -11.23 -13.65 -13.84
CA ASP A 213 -11.43 -13.73 -15.28
C ASP A 213 -10.12 -14.02 -16.02
N THR A 214 -9.00 -13.54 -15.46
CA THR A 214 -7.66 -13.73 -16.02
C THR A 214 -6.77 -14.66 -15.19
N SER A 215 -7.30 -15.24 -14.12
CA SER A 215 -6.57 -16.05 -13.15
C SER A 215 -5.31 -15.34 -12.63
N LYS A 216 -5.44 -14.05 -12.31
CA LYS A 216 -4.30 -13.20 -11.95
C LYS A 216 -4.46 -12.60 -10.56
N LEU A 217 -3.37 -12.65 -9.79
CA LEU A 217 -3.26 -12.04 -8.48
C LEU A 217 -2.38 -10.79 -8.55
N TYR A 218 -2.85 -9.71 -7.94
CA TYR A 218 -2.13 -8.45 -7.84
C TYR A 218 -1.78 -8.14 -6.39
N PHE A 219 -0.51 -7.81 -6.15
CA PHE A 219 -0.05 -7.15 -4.95
C PHE A 219 -0.30 -5.64 -5.09
N ILE A 220 -0.98 -5.07 -4.11
CA ILE A 220 -1.29 -3.65 -4.05
C ILE A 220 -0.75 -3.05 -2.75
N ASP A 221 -0.82 -1.72 -2.64
CA ASP A 221 -0.62 -1.00 -1.39
C ASP A 221 0.82 -1.08 -0.80
N PHE A 222 1.75 -0.38 -1.44
CA PHE A 222 3.17 -0.39 -1.09
C PHE A 222 3.58 0.77 -0.16
N ARG A 223 2.62 1.37 0.57
CA ARG A 223 2.84 2.52 1.46
C ARG A 223 3.83 2.24 2.59
N LYS A 224 3.89 1.00 3.04
CA LYS A 224 4.82 0.49 4.06
C LYS A 224 5.78 -0.54 3.48
N ALA A 225 5.98 -0.59 2.16
CA ALA A 225 6.96 -1.50 1.58
C ALA A 225 8.40 -1.07 1.94
N HIS A 226 9.30 -2.03 1.96
CA HIS A 226 10.73 -1.78 2.10
C HIS A 226 11.53 -2.70 1.17
N PRO A 227 12.75 -2.30 0.77
CA PRO A 227 13.60 -3.20 0.01
C PRO A 227 13.93 -4.46 0.81
N ALA A 228 14.03 -5.63 0.17
CA ALA A 228 14.29 -6.89 0.87
C ALA A 228 15.71 -6.93 1.47
N CYS A 229 16.66 -6.23 0.84
CA CYS A 229 18.03 -6.07 1.35
C CYS A 229 18.14 -5.39 2.73
N TRP A 230 17.11 -4.66 3.19
CA TRP A 230 17.09 -4.07 4.54
C TRP A 230 17.08 -5.12 5.66
N LEU A 231 16.68 -6.36 5.36
CA LEU A 231 16.73 -7.49 6.30
C LEU A 231 18.07 -8.25 6.26
N GLY A 232 19.06 -7.78 5.49
CA GLY A 232 20.24 -8.56 5.12
C GLY A 232 19.89 -9.54 3.99
N ARG A 233 20.86 -9.88 3.11
CA ARG A 233 20.62 -10.72 1.92
C ARG A 233 19.78 -11.98 2.24
N PRO A 234 18.62 -12.17 1.60
CA PRO A 234 17.79 -13.36 1.78
C PRO A 234 18.25 -14.53 0.89
N GLN A 235 19.56 -14.78 0.78
CA GLN A 235 20.01 -16.14 0.47
C GLN A 235 20.09 -17.01 1.74
N ASP A 236 20.15 -16.37 2.91
CA ASP A 236 20.12 -17.04 4.22
C ASP A 236 18.90 -16.66 5.08
N VAL A 237 18.12 -15.64 4.68
CA VAL A 237 16.80 -15.36 5.29
C VAL A 237 15.72 -16.02 4.44
N VAL A 238 15.70 -17.36 4.53
CA VAL A 238 14.40 -18.04 4.61
C VAL A 238 13.60 -17.28 5.67
N LEU A 239 12.30 -17.09 5.46
CA LEU A 239 11.31 -16.82 6.52
C LEU A 239 11.45 -17.88 7.65
N GLY A 240 12.49 -17.75 8.47
CA GLY A 240 13.10 -18.87 9.18
C GLY A 240 14.05 -18.46 10.31
N ALA A 241 14.12 -17.18 10.66
CA ALA A 241 14.82 -16.75 11.86
C ALA A 241 13.81 -16.15 12.86
N ASN A 242 13.45 -16.99 13.84
CA ASN A 242 12.81 -16.68 15.11
C ASN A 242 11.29 -16.51 15.14
N VAL A 243 10.55 -17.59 14.82
CA VAL A 243 9.48 -18.03 15.72
C VAL A 243 9.48 -19.56 15.81
N ALA A 244 10.34 -20.10 16.67
CA ALA A 244 10.10 -21.39 17.28
C ALA A 244 8.94 -21.24 18.28
N LEU A 245 7.71 -21.18 17.78
CA LEU A 245 6.49 -21.40 18.55
C LEU A 245 5.67 -22.47 17.84
N ALA A 246 6.03 -23.73 18.12
CA ALA A 246 5.10 -24.86 18.24
C ALA A 246 4.02 -25.05 17.14
N THR A 247 4.36 -24.98 15.85
CA THR A 247 3.43 -25.40 14.78
C THR A 247 4.16 -26.09 13.64
N ASP A 248 3.68 -27.27 13.21
CA ASP A 248 4.17 -28.11 12.10
C ASP A 248 3.97 -27.49 10.69
N ILE A 249 4.13 -26.17 10.54
CA ILE A 249 3.88 -25.46 9.27
C ILE A 249 5.18 -25.11 8.55
N THR A 250 5.18 -25.25 7.23
CA THR A 250 6.28 -24.86 6.33
C THR A 250 6.37 -23.33 6.19
N PRO A 251 7.53 -22.75 5.81
CA PRO A 251 7.65 -21.30 5.57
C PRO A 251 6.62 -20.76 4.57
N LYS A 252 6.27 -21.58 3.57
CA LYS A 252 5.23 -21.29 2.58
C LYS A 252 3.84 -21.14 3.23
N GLN A 253 3.48 -22.09 4.09
CA GLN A 253 2.21 -22.04 4.82
C GLN A 253 2.16 -20.87 5.80
N TYR A 254 3.29 -20.53 6.43
CA TYR A 254 3.39 -19.34 7.25
C TYR A 254 3.14 -18.06 6.43
N ASN A 255 3.71 -17.95 5.23
CA ASN A 255 3.45 -16.80 4.36
C ASN A 255 1.96 -16.71 3.95
N TRP A 256 1.34 -17.85 3.63
CA TRP A 256 -0.10 -17.91 3.40
C TRP A 256 -0.92 -17.49 4.62
N GLU A 257 -0.50 -17.84 5.84
CA GLU A 257 -1.19 -17.39 7.06
C GLU A 257 -1.12 -15.87 7.22
N LEU A 258 0.04 -15.26 6.98
CA LEU A 258 0.21 -13.80 7.05
C LEU A 258 -0.75 -13.07 6.11
N PHE A 259 -0.81 -13.48 4.85
CA PHE A 259 -1.70 -12.91 3.84
C PHE A 259 -3.15 -13.39 3.92
N GLY A 260 -3.55 -14.13 4.96
CA GLY A 260 -4.93 -14.60 5.13
C GLY A 260 -5.39 -15.65 4.10
N LEU A 261 -4.44 -16.30 3.40
CA LEU A 261 -4.66 -17.36 2.41
C LEU A 261 -4.68 -18.77 3.02
N ALA A 262 -4.66 -18.86 4.36
CA ALA A 262 -4.71 -20.12 5.10
C ALA A 262 -6.05 -20.27 5.85
N ILE A 263 -6.52 -21.51 5.95
CA ILE A 263 -7.70 -21.87 6.74
C ILE A 263 -7.23 -22.80 7.86
N ARG A 264 -7.10 -22.26 9.08
CA ARG A 264 -6.76 -23.11 10.23
C ARG A 264 -7.90 -24.10 10.53
N PRO A 265 -7.59 -25.37 10.82
CA PRO A 265 -8.58 -26.32 11.31
C PRO A 265 -8.95 -25.92 12.73
N GLY A 266 -10.19 -25.50 12.95
CA GLY A 266 -10.65 -25.02 14.26
C GLY A 266 -12.11 -25.38 14.56
N ASN A 267 -12.72 -26.29 13.80
CA ASN A 267 -14.10 -26.68 14.02
C ASN A 267 -14.28 -28.16 13.62
N SER A 268 -14.97 -28.95 14.45
CA SER A 268 -15.15 -30.40 14.26
C SER A 268 -15.94 -30.81 13.01
N LYS A 269 -16.55 -29.84 12.31
CA LYS A 269 -17.13 -30.03 10.97
C LYS A 269 -16.09 -29.96 9.84
N ASP A 270 -14.91 -29.42 10.12
CA ASP A 270 -13.74 -29.37 9.24
C ASP A 270 -12.63 -30.36 9.69
N GLU A 271 -12.79 -31.04 10.84
CA GLU A 271 -11.82 -32.01 11.41
C GLU A 271 -11.84 -33.39 10.74
N GLY A 272 -12.17 -33.42 9.46
CA GLY A 272 -12.12 -34.63 8.67
C GLY A 272 -10.73 -34.94 8.13
N ASN A 273 -9.69 -34.95 8.99
CA ASN A 273 -8.33 -35.47 8.76
C ASN A 273 -7.30 -34.45 8.17
N LEU A 274 -6.27 -34.09 8.95
CA LEU A 274 -5.13 -33.24 8.54
C LEU A 274 -4.32 -33.83 7.36
N SER A 275 -4.39 -35.14 7.12
CA SER A 275 -3.87 -35.76 5.89
C SER A 275 -4.74 -35.50 4.64
N LYS A 276 -5.86 -34.77 4.78
CA LYS A 276 -6.69 -34.24 3.67
C LYS A 276 -6.45 -32.77 3.35
N TRP A 277 -5.42 -32.13 3.94
CA TRP A 277 -4.69 -31.10 3.21
C TRP A 277 -4.01 -31.78 2.01
N LYS A 278 -4.79 -32.21 1.02
CA LYS A 278 -4.24 -32.47 -0.30
C LYS A 278 -3.78 -31.11 -0.81
N LEU A 279 -2.46 -30.94 -0.84
CA LEU A 279 -1.75 -30.02 -1.72
C LEU A 279 -2.46 -29.91 -3.07
#